data_AF-A0A6A5AFA2-F1
#
_entry.id   AF-A0A6A5AFA2-F1
#
_cell.length_a   1.000
_cell.length_b   1.000
_cell.length_c   1.000
_cell.angle_alpha   90.00
_cell.angle_beta   90.00
_cell.angle_gamma   90.00
#
_symmetry.space_group_name_H-M   'P 1'
#
loop_
_entity.id
_entity.type
_entity.pdbx_description
1 polymer ?
#
loop_
_entity_poly.entity_id
_entity_poly.type
_entity_poly.pdbx_seq_one_letter_code
_entity_poly.pdbx_strand_id
1 'polypeptide(L)'
;MLCDCPGLVFPSFVNSKAEMLCCGVLPIAQLRDHVPPCELVARRIPRVVFEKTYGIKVPVPNTGKYNDPVNVYSVLEVYARARGFTTTGKSGPDTSRAARVLLRDYVMGKLLYCHPPPTVDVADAAFNPLELAKDFIGGAAEVLLAHEDEEGKPTGFDLAGAESKRVLSK
;
A
#
# COMPACT_ATOMS: atom_id res chain seq x y z
N MET A 1 8.12 27.32 -33.41
CA MET A 1 8.64 27.68 -32.07
C MET A 1 7.73 27.02 -31.05
N LEU A 2 8.28 26.19 -30.16
CA LEU A 2 7.52 25.51 -29.10
C LEU A 2 7.76 26.29 -27.79
N CYS A 3 6.70 26.70 -27.12
CA CYS A 3 6.75 27.41 -25.85
C CYS A 3 6.10 26.55 -24.77
N ASP A 4 6.81 26.33 -23.67
CA ASP A 4 6.33 25.56 -22.53
C ASP A 4 5.71 26.51 -21.49
N CYS A 5 4.59 26.11 -20.89
CA CYS A 5 3.84 26.94 -19.94
C CYS A 5 4.01 26.41 -18.51
N PRO A 6 3.94 27.27 -17.48
CA PRO A 6 3.96 26.81 -16.09
C PRO A 6 2.72 25.96 -15.78
N GLY A 7 2.87 25.00 -14.87
CA GLY A 7 1.78 24.14 -14.42
C GLY A 7 0.71 24.95 -13.67
N LEU A 8 -0.55 24.82 -14.11
CA LEU A 8 -1.73 25.40 -13.49
C LEU A 8 -2.71 24.27 -13.17
N VAL A 9 -3.33 24.32 -11.99
CA VAL A 9 -4.39 23.38 -11.60
C VAL A 9 -5.65 24.18 -11.32
N PHE A 10 -6.74 23.88 -12.03
CA PHE A 10 -8.04 24.51 -11.79
C PHE A 10 -8.67 23.98 -10.49
N PRO A 11 -9.46 24.81 -9.78
CA PRO A 11 -10.24 24.33 -8.63
C PRO A 11 -11.21 23.22 -9.05
N SER A 12 -11.10 22.04 -8.44
CA SER A 12 -12.08 20.97 -8.56
C SER A 12 -12.93 20.91 -7.29
N PHE A 13 -14.25 21.02 -7.45
CA PHE A 13 -15.22 20.91 -6.35
C PHE A 13 -15.55 19.46 -5.97
N VAL A 14 -15.17 18.49 -6.80
CA VAL A 14 -15.63 17.09 -6.69
C VAL A 14 -14.61 16.19 -6.00
N ASN A 15 -13.33 16.57 -6.00
CA ASN A 15 -12.27 15.71 -5.48
C ASN A 15 -11.96 15.97 -3.99
N SER A 16 -11.79 14.88 -3.25
CA SER A 16 -11.31 14.95 -1.88
C SER A 16 -9.83 15.37 -1.83
N LYS A 17 -9.40 15.97 -0.71
CA LYS A 17 -7.98 16.28 -0.48
C LYS A 17 -7.08 15.05 -0.57
N ALA A 18 -7.58 13.90 -0.14
CA ALA A 18 -6.88 12.62 -0.21
C ALA A 18 -6.61 12.20 -1.66
N GLU A 19 -7.58 12.42 -2.55
CA GLU A 19 -7.44 12.14 -3.97
C GLU A 19 -6.46 13.11 -4.64
N MET A 20 -6.50 14.40 -4.31
CA MET A 20 -5.53 15.37 -4.82
C MET A 20 -4.08 15.02 -4.44
N LEU A 21 -3.86 14.43 -3.26
CA LEU A 21 -2.55 13.91 -2.86
C LEU A 21 -2.14 12.68 -3.68
N CYS A 22 -3.07 11.74 -3.91
CA CYS A 22 -2.82 10.55 -4.72
C CYS A 22 -2.55 10.88 -6.19
N CYS A 23 -3.12 11.98 -6.71
CA CYS A 23 -2.86 12.49 -8.06
C CYS A 23 -1.59 13.35 -8.16
N GLY A 24 -0.86 13.58 -7.05
CA GLY A 24 0.37 14.39 -7.06
C GLY A 24 0.15 15.90 -7.19
N VAL A 25 -1.08 16.39 -7.02
CA VAL A 25 -1.41 17.83 -7.06
C VAL A 25 -0.93 18.53 -5.79
N LEU A 26 -1.13 17.90 -4.63
CA LEU A 26 -0.73 18.44 -3.34
C LEU A 26 0.62 17.85 -2.88
N PRO A 27 1.47 18.64 -2.20
CA PRO A 27 2.80 18.20 -1.80
C PRO A 27 2.74 17.14 -0.68
N ILE A 28 3.19 15.92 -0.98
CA ILE A 28 3.27 14.80 -0.02
C ILE A 28 4.25 15.11 1.14
N ALA A 29 5.27 15.94 0.91
CA ALA A 29 6.23 16.31 1.95
C ALA A 29 5.58 17.03 3.13
N GLN A 30 4.53 17.82 2.88
CA GLN A 30 3.82 18.63 3.89
C GLN A 30 2.58 17.93 4.47
N LEU A 31 2.50 16.62 4.31
CA LEU A 31 1.37 15.81 4.77
C LEU A 31 1.23 15.89 6.30
N ARG A 32 0.06 16.37 6.75
CA ARG A 32 -0.34 16.40 8.17
C ARG A 32 -1.09 15.13 8.56
N ASP A 33 -2.19 14.87 7.85
CA ASP A 33 -2.97 13.64 8.00
C ASP A 33 -2.64 12.68 6.85
N HIS A 34 -2.14 11.51 7.21
CA HIS A 34 -1.63 10.53 6.28
C HIS A 34 -2.55 9.33 6.09
N VAL A 35 -3.56 9.17 6.95
CA VAL A 35 -4.43 7.98 6.92
C VAL A 35 -5.38 8.02 5.72
N PRO A 36 -6.17 9.09 5.47
CA PRO A 36 -7.12 9.11 4.37
C PRO A 36 -6.51 8.87 2.96
N PRO A 37 -5.39 9.49 2.56
CA PRO A 37 -4.79 9.20 1.25
C PRO A 37 -4.24 7.77 1.18
N CYS A 38 -3.65 7.24 2.26
CA CYS A 38 -3.18 5.86 2.27
C CYS A 38 -4.34 4.85 2.24
N GLU A 39 -5.48 5.19 2.86
CA GLU A 39 -6.69 4.36 2.81
C GLU A 39 -7.26 4.29 1.38
N LEU A 40 -7.26 5.40 0.64
CA LEU A 40 -7.64 5.37 -0.78
C LEU A 40 -6.72 4.44 -1.59
N VAL A 41 -5.41 4.48 -1.33
CA VAL A 41 -4.46 3.57 -2.00
C VAL A 41 -4.72 2.11 -1.59
N ALA A 42 -4.99 1.84 -0.31
CA ALA A 42 -5.28 0.49 0.19
C ALA A 42 -6.59 -0.11 -0.34
N ARG A 43 -7.56 0.75 -0.72
CA ARG A 43 -8.79 0.31 -1.42
C ARG A 43 -8.56 0.01 -2.90
N ARG A 44 -7.58 0.66 -3.53
CA ARG A 44 -7.29 0.55 -4.97
C ARG A 44 -6.33 -0.58 -5.30
N ILE A 45 -5.35 -0.80 -4.42
CA ILE A 45 -4.26 -1.76 -4.63
C ILE A 45 -4.52 -3.02 -3.79
N PRO A 46 -4.48 -4.21 -4.39
CA PRO A 46 -4.73 -5.44 -3.65
C PRO A 46 -3.53 -5.81 -2.79
N ARG A 47 -3.79 -6.58 -1.73
CA ARG A 47 -2.79 -7.00 -0.75
C ARG A 47 -1.53 -7.59 -1.38
N VAL A 48 -1.70 -8.47 -2.36
CA VAL A 48 -0.60 -9.23 -2.95
C VAL A 48 0.42 -8.33 -3.63
N VAL A 49 -0.04 -7.20 -4.20
CA VAL A 49 0.83 -6.21 -4.81
C VAL A 49 1.68 -5.51 -3.75
N PHE A 50 1.13 -5.20 -2.57
CA PHE A 50 1.92 -4.68 -1.46
C PHE A 50 2.98 -5.68 -0.99
N GLU A 51 2.59 -6.93 -0.79
CA GLU A 51 3.47 -7.99 -0.30
C GLU A 51 4.64 -8.23 -1.28
N LYS A 52 4.35 -8.35 -2.58
CA LYS A 52 5.36 -8.53 -3.63
C LYS A 52 6.25 -7.30 -3.80
N THR A 53 5.67 -6.10 -3.83
CA THR A 53 6.40 -4.85 -4.10
C THR A 53 7.33 -4.46 -2.96
N TYR A 54 6.90 -4.69 -1.71
CA TYR A 54 7.65 -4.27 -0.53
C TYR A 54 8.38 -5.41 0.18
N GLY A 55 8.12 -6.66 -0.18
CA GLY A 55 8.69 -7.85 0.48
C GLY A 55 8.18 -8.01 1.91
N ILE A 56 6.90 -7.67 2.15
CA ILE A 56 6.27 -7.70 3.48
C ILE A 56 5.13 -8.71 3.52
N LYS A 57 4.73 -9.14 4.72
CA LYS A 57 3.52 -9.96 4.94
C LYS A 57 2.51 -9.13 5.71
N VAL A 58 1.42 -8.76 5.06
CA VAL A 58 0.36 -7.95 5.69
C VAL A 58 -0.63 -8.90 6.37
N PRO A 59 -1.10 -8.67 7.61
CA PRO A 59 -2.09 -9.55 8.23
C PRO A 59 -3.43 -9.54 7.48
N VAL A 60 -4.10 -10.70 7.44
CA VAL A 60 -5.45 -10.84 6.86
C VAL A 60 -6.45 -10.02 7.69
N PRO A 61 -7.42 -9.33 7.09
CA PRO A 61 -8.52 -8.70 7.83
C PRO A 61 -9.30 -9.72 8.66
N ASN A 62 -9.88 -9.28 9.78
CA ASN A 62 -10.67 -10.13 10.68
C ASN A 62 -11.90 -10.79 9.99
N THR A 63 -12.33 -10.27 8.85
CA THR A 63 -13.41 -10.82 8.00
C THR A 63 -13.03 -12.16 7.36
N GLY A 64 -11.75 -12.53 7.38
CA GLY A 64 -11.26 -13.88 7.07
C GLY A 64 -11.03 -14.18 5.58
N LYS A 65 -11.36 -13.26 4.66
CA LYS A 65 -11.06 -13.42 3.23
C LYS A 65 -9.78 -12.69 2.86
N TYR A 66 -8.89 -13.32 2.11
CA TYR A 66 -7.65 -12.68 1.64
C TYR A 66 -7.89 -11.57 0.62
N ASN A 67 -8.99 -11.65 -0.14
CA ASN A 67 -9.37 -10.68 -1.17
C ASN A 67 -10.00 -9.39 -0.61
N ASP A 68 -10.23 -9.31 0.70
CA ASP A 68 -10.82 -8.11 1.30
C ASP A 68 -9.86 -6.91 1.25
N PRO A 69 -10.40 -5.68 1.16
CA PRO A 69 -9.59 -4.47 1.12
C PRO A 69 -8.67 -4.38 2.34
N VAL A 70 -7.44 -3.96 2.08
CA VAL A 70 -6.38 -4.03 3.08
C VAL A 70 -6.57 -2.94 4.13
N ASN A 71 -6.40 -3.28 5.40
CA ASN A 71 -6.39 -2.28 6.46
C ASN A 71 -5.13 -1.40 6.33
N VAL A 72 -5.33 -0.09 6.20
CA VAL A 72 -4.24 0.88 6.05
C VAL A 72 -3.26 0.86 7.23
N TYR A 73 -3.75 0.69 8.45
CA TYR A 73 -2.91 0.68 9.65
C TYR A 73 -1.95 -0.51 9.64
N SER A 74 -2.44 -1.69 9.24
CA SER A 74 -1.60 -2.89 9.21
C SER A 74 -0.49 -2.78 8.15
N VAL A 75 -0.81 -2.25 6.96
CA VAL A 75 0.19 -2.02 5.90
C VAL A 75 1.27 -1.06 6.37
N LEU A 76 0.88 0.07 6.95
CA LEU A 76 1.82 1.10 7.40
C LEU A 76 2.70 0.60 8.55
N GLU A 77 2.12 -0.11 9.52
CA GLU A 77 2.87 -0.67 10.65
C GLU A 77 3.85 -1.75 10.20
N VAL A 78 3.41 -2.70 9.37
CA VAL A 78 4.27 -3.77 8.86
C VAL A 78 5.39 -3.17 8.01
N TYR A 79 5.08 -2.21 7.15
CA TYR A 79 6.09 -1.56 6.31
C TYR A 79 7.08 -0.74 7.15
N ALA A 80 6.60 0.01 8.14
CA ALA A 80 7.46 0.75 9.08
C ALA A 80 8.40 -0.19 9.84
N ARG A 81 7.89 -1.32 10.35
CA ARG A 81 8.72 -2.32 11.05
C ARG A 81 9.75 -2.95 10.12
N ALA A 82 9.36 -3.38 8.94
CA ALA A 82 10.25 -3.99 7.95
C ALA A 82 11.39 -3.04 7.51
N ARG A 83 11.14 -1.73 7.52
CA ARG A 83 12.13 -0.70 7.17
C ARG A 83 12.84 -0.09 8.39
N GLY A 84 12.53 -0.51 9.61
CA GLY A 84 13.11 0.04 10.84
C GLY A 84 12.71 1.50 11.12
N PHE A 85 11.55 1.95 10.64
CA PHE A 85 11.01 3.26 10.96
C PHE A 85 10.37 3.23 12.35
N THR A 86 11.04 3.87 13.31
CA THR A 86 10.59 3.97 14.70
C THR A 86 10.38 5.41 15.10
N THR A 87 9.32 5.70 15.85
CA THR A 87 9.08 7.04 16.37
C THR A 87 10.06 7.40 17.48
N THR A 88 10.43 8.67 17.58
CA THR A 88 11.28 9.14 18.68
C THR A 88 10.46 9.20 19.97
N GLY A 89 10.84 8.43 20.99
CA GLY A 89 10.26 8.49 22.34
C GLY A 89 9.37 7.30 22.71
N LYS A 90 8.41 6.93 21.86
CA LYS A 90 7.69 5.66 21.99
C LYS A 90 8.33 4.69 21.01
N SER A 91 8.76 3.50 21.45
CA SER A 91 9.37 2.47 20.59
C SER A 91 8.37 1.82 19.61
N GLY A 92 7.42 2.59 19.08
CA GLY A 92 6.44 2.15 18.10
C GLY A 92 6.87 2.46 16.66
N PRO A 93 6.22 1.81 15.68
CA PRO A 93 6.46 2.07 14.27
C PRO A 93 6.05 3.49 13.85
N ASP A 94 6.89 4.15 13.05
CA ASP A 94 6.58 5.47 12.47
C ASP A 94 5.76 5.33 11.17
N THR A 95 4.44 5.31 11.35
CA THR A 95 3.47 5.21 10.25
C THR A 95 3.46 6.46 9.36
N SER A 96 3.79 7.63 9.90
CA SER A 96 3.81 8.88 9.14
C SER A 96 4.94 8.89 8.10
N ARG A 97 6.12 8.41 8.49
CA ARG A 97 7.25 8.26 7.58
C ARG A 97 6.98 7.17 6.54
N ALA A 98 6.43 6.03 6.95
CA ALA A 98 6.01 4.96 6.05
C ALA A 98 5.03 5.46 4.99
N ALA A 99 4.00 6.22 5.40
CA ALA A 99 2.97 6.74 4.50
C ALA A 99 3.52 7.66 3.41
N ARG A 100 4.48 8.54 3.72
CA ARG A 100 5.08 9.42 2.71
C ARG A 100 5.84 8.65 1.63
N VAL A 101 6.48 7.54 2.00
CA VAL A 101 7.15 6.66 1.04
C VAL A 101 6.13 5.93 0.18
N LEU A 102 5.08 5.38 0.80
CA LEU A 102 4.00 4.68 0.09
C LEU A 102 3.30 5.58 -0.93
N LEU A 103 2.91 6.80 -0.53
CA LEU A 103 2.25 7.75 -1.42
C LEU A 103 3.16 8.24 -2.55
N ARG A 104 4.46 8.37 -2.29
CA ARG A 104 5.43 8.71 -3.34
C ARG A 104 5.54 7.59 -4.37
N ASP A 105 5.62 6.35 -3.91
CA ASP A 105 5.67 5.18 -4.78
C ASP A 105 4.40 5.04 -5.63
N TYR A 106 3.24 5.41 -5.07
CA TYR A 106 1.97 5.47 -5.82
C TYR A 106 2.00 6.53 -6.93
N VAL A 107 2.40 7.77 -6.62
CA VAL A 107 2.50 8.85 -7.63
C VAL A 107 3.56 8.56 -8.69
N MET A 108 4.66 7.90 -8.33
CA MET A 108 5.72 7.49 -9.27
C MET A 108 5.32 6.28 -10.13
N GLY A 109 4.16 5.65 -9.88
CA GLY A 109 3.66 4.52 -10.65
C GLY A 109 4.26 3.16 -10.25
N LYS A 110 5.00 3.08 -9.14
CA LYS A 110 5.45 1.79 -8.58
C LYS A 110 4.28 0.99 -8.01
N LEU A 111 3.29 1.69 -7.44
CA LEU A 111 1.97 1.14 -7.17
C LEU A 111 1.00 1.73 -8.21
N LEU A 112 0.73 0.99 -9.27
CA LEU A 112 -0.09 1.47 -10.39
C LEU A 112 -1.57 1.17 -10.14
N TYR A 113 -2.41 2.18 -10.35
CA TYR A 113 -3.86 2.03 -10.43
C TYR A 113 -4.39 2.88 -11.58
N CYS A 114 -5.24 2.27 -12.42
CA CYS A 114 -5.91 2.92 -13.53
C CYS A 114 -7.40 3.02 -13.22
N HIS A 115 -7.98 4.20 -13.35
CA HIS A 115 -9.43 4.35 -13.24
C HIS A 115 -10.11 3.70 -14.44
N PRO A 116 -11.19 2.91 -14.24
CA PRO A 116 -11.99 2.45 -15.37
C PRO A 116 -12.65 3.65 -16.07
N PRO A 117 -12.99 3.52 -17.36
CA PRO A 117 -13.85 4.46 -18.05
C PRO A 117 -15.15 4.70 -17.27
N PRO A 118 -15.77 5.88 -17.33
CA PRO A 118 -16.97 6.21 -16.55
C PRO A 118 -18.20 5.34 -16.85
N THR A 119 -18.17 4.61 -17.97
CA THR A 119 -19.23 3.69 -18.40
C THR A 119 -19.02 2.25 -17.96
N VAL A 120 -17.87 1.94 -17.37
CA VAL A 120 -17.40 0.57 -17.06
C VAL A 120 -17.22 0.47 -15.55
N ASP A 121 -17.63 -0.65 -14.96
CA ASP A 121 -17.49 -0.85 -13.52
C ASP A 121 -16.08 -1.36 -13.18
N VAL A 122 -15.62 -1.08 -11.96
CA VAL A 122 -14.34 -1.58 -11.43
C VAL A 122 -14.35 -3.11 -11.34
N ALA A 123 -15.53 -3.72 -11.26
CA ALA A 123 -15.70 -5.18 -11.20
C ALA A 123 -15.43 -5.88 -12.54
N ASP A 124 -15.39 -5.15 -13.66
CA ASP A 124 -15.10 -5.74 -14.96
C ASP A 124 -13.67 -6.32 -14.98
N ALA A 125 -13.52 -7.52 -15.54
CA ALA A 125 -12.26 -8.29 -15.48
C ALA A 125 -11.03 -7.51 -15.99
N ALA A 126 -11.23 -6.60 -16.94
CA ALA A 126 -10.16 -5.75 -17.49
C ALA A 126 -9.64 -4.69 -16.52
N PHE A 127 -10.44 -4.30 -15.52
CA PHE A 127 -10.11 -3.24 -14.56
C PHE A 127 -10.12 -3.73 -13.10
N ASN A 128 -10.48 -4.99 -12.88
CA ASN A 128 -10.48 -5.58 -11.55
C ASN A 128 -9.03 -5.70 -11.03
N PRO A 129 -8.69 -5.02 -9.91
CA PRO A 129 -7.34 -5.00 -9.40
C PRO A 129 -6.82 -6.39 -9.01
N LEU A 130 -7.70 -7.31 -8.59
CA LEU A 130 -7.30 -8.66 -8.21
C LEU A 130 -6.89 -9.49 -9.41
N GLU A 131 -7.63 -9.39 -10.52
CA GLU A 131 -7.30 -10.09 -11.76
C GLU A 131 -5.98 -9.56 -12.34
N LEU A 132 -5.84 -8.23 -12.42
CA LEU A 132 -4.61 -7.59 -12.88
C LEU A 132 -3.40 -7.92 -11.99
N ALA A 133 -3.63 -8.13 -10.69
CA ALA A 133 -2.56 -8.53 -9.78
C ALA A 133 -2.06 -9.95 -10.09
N LYS A 134 -2.90 -10.89 -10.53
CA LYS A 134 -2.47 -12.25 -10.90
C LYS A 134 -1.41 -12.20 -12.00
N ASP A 135 -1.64 -11.38 -13.02
CA ASP A 135 -0.67 -11.14 -14.10
C ASP A 135 0.62 -10.52 -13.58
N PHE A 136 0.51 -9.54 -12.66
CA PHE A 136 1.68 -8.89 -12.05
C PHE A 136 2.53 -9.85 -11.21
N ILE A 137 1.90 -10.81 -10.52
CA ILE A 137 2.61 -11.77 -9.66
C ILE A 137 3.28 -12.86 -10.49
N GLY A 138 2.74 -13.20 -11.67
CA GLY A 138 3.14 -14.34 -12.48
C GLY A 138 2.65 -15.67 -11.88
N GLY A 139 3.20 -16.81 -12.28
CA GLY A 139 2.76 -18.15 -11.80
C GLY A 139 2.79 -18.38 -10.28
N ALA A 140 3.44 -17.49 -9.50
CA ALA A 140 3.36 -17.50 -8.03
C ALA A 140 2.00 -17.00 -7.48
N ALA A 141 1.13 -16.44 -8.33
CA ALA A 141 -0.22 -15.98 -7.98
C ALA A 141 -1.09 -17.12 -7.47
N GLU A 142 -0.94 -18.32 -8.04
CA GLU A 142 -1.72 -19.49 -7.66
C GLU A 142 -1.40 -19.91 -6.23
N VAL A 143 -0.13 -19.87 -5.80
CA VAL A 143 0.25 -20.33 -4.45
C VAL A 143 -0.28 -19.41 -3.35
N LEU A 144 -0.17 -18.09 -3.51
CA LEU A 144 -0.64 -17.15 -2.47
C LEU A 144 -2.17 -17.05 -2.40
N LEU A 145 -2.87 -17.27 -3.51
CA LEU A 145 -4.34 -17.25 -3.57
C LEU A 145 -4.97 -18.64 -3.30
N ALA A 146 -4.28 -19.75 -3.58
CA ALA A 146 -4.79 -21.12 -3.39
C ALA A 146 -4.50 -21.70 -1.99
N HIS A 147 -3.69 -21.04 -1.15
CA HIS A 147 -3.53 -21.43 0.25
C HIS A 147 -4.82 -21.23 1.09
N GLU A 148 -5.94 -20.80 0.49
CA GLU A 148 -7.20 -20.51 1.17
C GLU A 148 -8.23 -21.63 1.20
N ASP A 149 -8.02 -22.78 0.53
CA ASP A 149 -9.04 -23.84 0.56
C ASP A 149 -8.90 -24.81 1.76
N GLU A 150 -7.76 -24.87 2.47
CA GLU A 150 -7.52 -25.96 3.43
C GLU A 150 -7.13 -25.59 4.88
N GLU A 151 -6.59 -24.41 5.22
CA GLU A 151 -6.07 -24.23 6.59
C GLU A 151 -6.51 -22.96 7.31
N GLY A 152 -7.64 -23.10 8.02
CA GLY A 152 -7.86 -22.41 9.27
C GLY A 152 -6.81 -22.81 10.32
N LYS A 153 -5.65 -22.14 10.32
CA LYS A 153 -4.77 -22.06 11.50
C LYS A 153 -3.93 -20.79 11.47
N PRO A 154 -3.97 -19.94 12.50
CA PRO A 154 -3.09 -18.79 12.57
C PRO A 154 -1.65 -19.29 12.71
N THR A 155 -0.87 -19.24 11.64
CA THR A 155 0.57 -19.48 11.73
C THR A 155 1.16 -18.40 12.63
N GLY A 156 1.86 -18.85 13.68
CA GLY A 156 2.38 -18.05 14.77
C GLY A 156 3.05 -16.74 14.33
N PHE A 157 2.72 -15.71 15.08
CA PHE A 157 3.27 -14.37 14.98
C PHE A 157 4.71 -14.37 15.55
N ASP A 158 5.70 -14.70 14.73
CA ASP A 158 7.10 -14.50 15.10
C ASP A 158 7.53 -13.07 14.77
N LEU A 159 7.47 -12.20 15.78
CA LEU A 159 8.08 -10.86 15.78
C LEU A 159 9.62 -10.89 15.87
N ALA A 160 10.25 -12.06 15.83
CA ALA A 160 11.68 -12.24 16.07
C ALA A 160 12.47 -12.27 14.74
N GLY A 161 12.51 -11.14 14.04
CA GLY A 161 13.30 -10.96 12.82
C GLY A 161 14.26 -9.77 12.91
N ALA A 162 14.79 -9.49 14.10
CA ALA A 162 15.87 -8.54 14.31
C ALA A 162 16.96 -9.23 15.14
N GLU A 163 17.77 -10.06 14.50
CA GLU A 163 19.03 -10.52 15.09
C GLU A 163 19.98 -9.33 15.18
N SER A 164 19.91 -8.63 16.33
CA SER A 164 20.97 -7.74 16.77
C SER A 164 22.19 -8.61 17.08
N LYS A 165 23.24 -8.50 16.27
CA LYS A 165 24.57 -9.00 16.62
C LYS A 165 25.01 -8.36 17.93
N ARG A 166 24.76 -9.04 19.06
CA ARG A 166 25.49 -8.80 20.31
C ARG A 166 26.91 -9.27 20.10
N VAL A 167 27.81 -8.34 19.79
CA VAL A 167 29.23 -8.50 20.06
C VAL A 167 29.36 -8.50 21.58
N LEU A 168 29.52 -9.68 22.16
CA LEU A 168 29.84 -9.86 23.58
C LEU A 168 31.32 -9.51 23.76
N SER A 169 31.62 -8.56 24.65
CA SER A 169 32.97 -8.30 25.13
C SER A 169 33.39 -9.40 26.11
N LYS A 170 34.63 -9.88 25.98
CA LYS A 170 35.51 -10.20 27.10
C LYS A 170 36.87 -9.61 26.80
#